data_AF-A0A955ZGB8-F1
#
_entry.id   AF-A0A955ZGB8-F1
#
_cell.length_a   1.000
_cell.length_b   1.000
_cell.length_c   1.000
_cell.angle_alpha   90.00
_cell.angle_beta   90.00
_cell.angle_gamma   90.00
#
_symmetry.space_group_name_H-M   'P 1'
#
loop_
_entity.id
_entity.type
_entity.pdbx_description
1 polymer ?
#
loop_
_entity_poly.entity_id
_entity_poly.type
_entity_poly.pdbx_seq_one_letter_code
_entity_poly.pdbx_strand_id
1 'polypeptide(L)'
;MSPKSPTALSSTKLRIVAQYRDKATMVYELEADGSALDVRISPRNAVSDAGDWKIEARPGRTHVAGITRWARTRREALIEVGRRWAADGLPAFDWAAVEGALATVRAL
;
A
#
# COMPACT_ATOMS: atom_id res chain seq x y z
N MET A 1 31.02 -30.88 17.69
CA MET A 1 30.71 -30.06 16.49
C MET A 1 29.20 -29.91 16.43
N SER A 2 28.67 -28.79 16.92
CA SER A 2 27.23 -28.51 16.86
C SER A 2 26.89 -27.91 15.49
N PRO A 3 25.84 -28.37 14.81
CA PRO A 3 25.41 -27.76 13.56
C PRO A 3 24.89 -26.34 13.82
N LYS A 4 25.37 -25.37 13.03
CA LYS A 4 24.83 -24.01 12.94
C LYS A 4 23.34 -24.12 12.60
N SER A 5 22.49 -23.62 13.48
CA SER A 5 21.08 -23.38 13.19
C SER A 5 20.95 -22.52 11.93
N PRO A 6 20.02 -22.82 11.01
CA PRO A 6 19.77 -21.95 9.87
C PRO A 6 19.28 -20.61 10.39
N THR A 7 19.95 -19.53 9.99
CA THR A 7 19.52 -18.16 10.17
C THR A 7 18.08 -18.06 9.68
N ALA A 8 17.12 -17.90 10.61
CA ALA A 8 15.77 -17.59 10.25
C ALA A 8 15.80 -16.31 9.40
N LEU A 9 15.37 -16.41 8.14
CA LEU A 9 15.01 -15.24 7.36
C LEU A 9 13.91 -14.55 8.18
N SER A 10 14.26 -13.48 8.90
CA SER A 10 13.26 -12.65 9.57
C SER A 10 12.40 -12.07 8.47
N SER A 11 11.27 -12.74 8.20
CA SER A 11 10.17 -12.16 7.43
C SER A 11 9.69 -10.97 8.26
N THR A 12 10.17 -9.78 7.95
CA THR A 12 9.71 -8.59 8.64
C THR A 12 8.28 -8.38 8.19
N LYS A 13 7.32 -8.73 9.05
CA LYS A 13 5.90 -8.58 8.76
C LYS A 13 5.61 -7.13 8.40
N LEU A 14 5.00 -6.93 7.24
CA LEU A 14 4.49 -5.63 6.83
C LEU A 14 3.60 -5.04 7.94
N ARG A 15 3.87 -3.80 8.32
CA ARG A 15 3.18 -3.11 9.42
C ARG A 15 2.75 -1.72 8.99
N ILE A 16 1.63 -1.25 9.53
CA ILE A 16 1.24 0.17 9.44
C ILE A 16 1.97 0.89 10.57
N VAL A 17 2.79 1.90 10.23
CA VAL A 17 3.57 2.70 11.20
C VAL A 17 2.94 4.05 11.49
N ALA A 18 2.15 4.58 10.57
CA ALA A 18 1.37 5.78 10.78
C ALA A 18 0.04 5.70 10.02
N GLN A 19 -0.98 6.34 10.60
CA GLN A 19 -2.26 6.59 9.94
C GLN A 19 -2.68 8.02 10.28
N TYR A 20 -3.01 8.80 9.26
CA TYR A 20 -3.48 10.17 9.44
C TYR A 20 -4.37 10.60 8.29
N ARG A 21 -5.09 11.69 8.50
CA ARG A 21 -5.97 12.27 7.50
C ARG A 21 -5.31 13.49 6.88
N ASP A 22 -5.30 13.55 5.56
CA ASP A 22 -4.91 14.72 4.77
C ASP A 22 -6.13 15.17 3.95
N LYS A 23 -6.83 16.19 4.44
CA LYS A 23 -8.12 16.66 3.90
C LYS A 23 -9.14 15.50 3.82
N ALA A 24 -9.62 15.17 2.62
CA ALA A 24 -10.55 14.07 2.38
C ALA A 24 -9.87 12.69 2.26
N THR A 25 -8.54 12.66 2.25
CA THR A 25 -7.72 11.47 2.03
C THR A 25 -7.32 10.85 3.36
N MET A 26 -7.46 9.54 3.50
CA MET A 26 -6.82 8.79 4.57
C MET A 26 -5.47 8.27 4.07
N VAL A 27 -4.41 8.48 4.84
CA VAL A 27 -3.04 8.07 4.52
C VAL A 27 -2.62 6.99 5.51
N TYR A 28 -2.03 5.92 4.99
CA TYR A 28 -1.42 4.83 5.74
C TYR A 28 0.03 4.73 5.31
N GLU A 29 0.94 4.87 6.26
CA GLU A 29 2.36 4.61 6.03
C GLU A 29 2.65 3.18 6.48
N LEU A 30 3.16 2.36 5.56
CA LEU A 30 3.49 0.96 5.79
C LEU A 30 5.00 0.78 5.68
N GLU A 31 5.56 -0.11 6.50
CA GLU A 31 6.95 -0.52 6.43
C GLU A 31 7.06 -2.05 6.28
N ALA A 32 7.94 -2.49 5.39
CA ALA A 32 8.33 -3.89 5.22
C ALA A 32 9.81 -3.96 4.80
N ASP A 33 10.61 -4.78 5.48
CA ASP A 33 12.03 -5.01 5.18
C ASP A 33 12.86 -3.72 4.93
N GLY A 34 12.60 -2.68 5.74
CA GLY A 34 13.28 -1.38 5.63
C GLY A 34 12.80 -0.49 4.48
N SER A 35 11.85 -0.94 3.67
CA SER A 35 11.17 -0.17 2.64
C SER A 35 9.87 0.43 3.20
N ALA A 36 9.57 1.67 2.81
CA ALA A 36 8.35 2.36 3.17
C ALA A 36 7.39 2.48 1.97
N LEU A 37 6.09 2.40 2.25
CA LEU A 37 5.01 2.55 1.28
C LEU A 37 3.93 3.45 1.87
N ASP A 38 3.61 4.54 1.19
CA ASP A 38 2.43 5.32 1.53
C ASP A 38 1.26 4.82 0.69
N VAL A 39 0.15 4.45 1.33
CA VAL A 39 -1.13 4.20 0.67
C VAL A 39 -2.13 5.28 1.05
N ARG A 40 -2.63 6.00 0.05
CA ARG A 40 -3.60 7.09 0.15
C ARG A 40 -4.93 6.63 -0.40
N ILE A 41 -5.99 6.71 0.40
CA ILE A 41 -7.34 6.30 0.03
C ILE A 41 -8.25 7.52 0.10
N SER A 42 -8.88 7.87 -1.02
CA SER A 42 -9.81 9.00 -1.13
C SER A 42 -11.14 8.55 -1.73
N PRO A 43 -12.28 9.06 -1.25
CA PRO A 43 -13.52 8.92 -1.99
C PRO A 43 -13.47 9.78 -3.25
N ARG A 44 -14.41 9.52 -4.15
CA ARG A 44 -14.75 10.39 -5.26
C ARG A 44 -15.00 11.83 -4.80
N ASN A 45 -14.42 12.78 -5.51
CA ASN A 45 -14.57 14.21 -5.23
C ASN A 45 -15.35 14.94 -6.34
N ALA A 46 -15.35 14.41 -7.57
CA ALA A 46 -16.03 14.98 -8.71
C ALA A 46 -16.88 13.94 -9.46
N VAL A 47 -17.97 14.40 -10.08
CA VAL A 47 -18.82 13.54 -10.92
C VAL A 47 -18.06 13.03 -12.15
N SER A 48 -16.98 13.70 -12.57
CA SER A 48 -16.12 13.24 -13.65
C SER A 48 -15.11 12.16 -13.26
N ASP A 49 -14.97 11.82 -11.97
CA ASP A 49 -14.00 10.81 -11.54
C ASP A 49 -14.39 9.42 -12.07
N ALA A 50 -13.39 8.65 -12.49
CA ALA A 50 -13.58 7.36 -13.16
C ALA A 50 -14.09 6.22 -12.24
N GLY A 51 -14.20 6.46 -10.94
CA GLY A 51 -14.67 5.50 -9.95
C GLY A 51 -15.06 6.17 -8.63
N ASP A 52 -15.58 5.38 -7.71
CA ASP A 52 -16.05 5.88 -6.40
C ASP A 52 -14.92 6.00 -5.38
N TRP A 53 -13.82 5.28 -5.60
CA TRP A 53 -12.65 5.28 -4.74
C TRP A 53 -11.37 5.44 -5.54
N LYS A 54 -10.51 6.33 -5.07
CA LYS A 54 -9.14 6.51 -5.53
C LYS A 54 -8.19 5.89 -4.52
N ILE A 55 -7.30 5.02 -4.99
CA ILE A 55 -6.12 4.60 -4.24
C ILE A 55 -4.88 5.07 -4.96
N GLU A 56 -3.96 5.62 -4.18
CA GLU A 56 -2.66 6.06 -4.64
C GLU A 56 -1.59 5.46 -3.73
N ALA A 57 -0.61 4.78 -4.32
CA ALA A 57 0.53 4.24 -3.62
C ALA A 57 1.82 4.98 -4.02
N ARG A 58 2.69 5.25 -3.05
CA ARG A 58 4.00 5.90 -3.28
C ARG A 58 5.11 5.21 -2.52
N PRO A 59 6.33 5.10 -3.09
CA PRO A 59 7.49 4.70 -2.32
C PRO A 59 7.75 5.75 -1.24
N GLY A 60 7.68 5.35 0.03
CA GLY A 60 7.68 6.26 1.17
C GLY A 60 8.94 7.14 1.21
N ARG A 61 8.78 8.37 1.70
CA ARG A 61 9.83 9.40 1.85
C ARG A 61 10.50 9.89 0.55
N THR A 62 9.97 9.54 -0.62
CA THR A 62 10.49 10.02 -1.92
C THR A 62 9.52 10.97 -2.61
N HIS A 63 10.04 11.87 -3.45
CA HIS A 63 9.22 12.72 -4.33
C HIS A 63 8.80 12.01 -5.63
N VAL A 64 8.99 10.68 -5.71
CA VAL A 64 8.66 9.91 -6.90
C VAL A 64 7.14 9.87 -7.08
N ALA A 65 6.70 10.04 -8.32
CA ALA A 65 5.30 9.95 -8.67
C ALA A 65 4.75 8.56 -8.28
N GLY A 66 3.64 8.55 -7.55
CA GLY A 66 2.97 7.32 -7.16
C GLY A 66 2.12 6.72 -8.27
N ILE A 67 1.65 5.50 -8.04
CA ILE A 67 0.65 4.86 -8.88
C ILE A 67 -0.72 5.16 -8.31
N THR A 68 -1.58 5.72 -9.15
CA THR A 68 -2.98 6.02 -8.84
C THR A 68 -3.92 5.13 -9.63
N ARG A 69 -4.93 4.55 -8.99
CA ARG A 69 -6.04 3.86 -9.65
C ARG A 69 -7.39 4.23 -9.02
N TRP A 70 -8.40 4.19 -9.87
CA TRP A 70 -9.81 4.40 -9.51
C TRP A 70 -10.57 3.09 -9.69
N ALA A 71 -11.51 2.80 -8.79
CA ALA A 71 -12.43 1.68 -8.92
C ALA A 71 -13.74 1.93 -8.16
N ARG A 72 -14.69 0.99 -8.26
CA ARG A 72 -15.97 1.04 -7.52
C ARG A 72 -15.79 0.72 -6.04
N THR A 73 -14.80 -0.08 -5.69
CA THR A 73 -14.45 -0.38 -4.30
C THR A 73 -12.99 -0.06 -3.99
N ARG A 74 -12.70 0.18 -2.70
CA ARG A 74 -11.33 0.39 -2.21
C ARG A 74 -10.45 -0.83 -2.51
N ARG A 75 -10.97 -2.04 -2.29
CA ARG A 75 -10.25 -3.29 -2.60
C ARG A 75 -9.89 -3.40 -4.09
N GLU A 76 -10.84 -3.17 -5.00
CA GLU A 76 -10.57 -3.21 -6.44
C GLU A 76 -9.48 -2.21 -6.84
N ALA A 77 -9.56 -0.98 -6.34
CA ALA A 77 -8.55 0.04 -6.63
C ALA A 77 -7.16 -0.39 -6.13
N LEU A 78 -7.07 -1.03 -4.95
CA LEU A 78 -5.81 -1.51 -4.38
C LEU A 78 -5.20 -2.63 -5.25
N ILE A 79 -6.01 -3.59 -5.69
CA ILE A 79 -5.57 -4.68 -6.55
C ILE A 79 -4.98 -4.12 -7.86
N GLU A 80 -5.65 -3.14 -8.46
CA GLU A 80 -5.17 -2.49 -9.69
C GLU A 80 -3.88 -1.68 -9.46
N VAL A 81 -3.75 -1.02 -8.31
CA VAL A 81 -2.49 -0.37 -7.92
C VAL A 81 -1.36 -1.40 -7.83
N GLY A 82 -1.56 -2.53 -7.14
CA GLY A 82 -0.54 -3.55 -6.98
C GLY A 82 -0.11 -4.20 -8.30
N ARG A 83 -1.07 -4.46 -9.21
CA ARG A 83 -0.79 -4.93 -10.58
C ARG A 83 0.08 -3.95 -11.35
N ARG A 84 -0.27 -2.66 -11.31
CA ARG A 84 0.51 -1.63 -12.03
C ARG A 84 1.87 -1.40 -11.40
N TRP A 85 1.98 -1.50 -10.07
CA TRP A 85 3.23 -1.34 -9.34
C TRP A 85 4.29 -2.33 -9.78
N ALA A 86 3.92 -3.61 -9.90
CA ALA A 86 4.80 -4.61 -10.45
C ALA A 86 5.17 -4.32 -11.92
N ALA A 87 4.21 -3.87 -12.73
CA ALA A 87 4.44 -3.57 -14.14
C ALA A 87 5.37 -2.37 -14.39
N ASP A 88 5.36 -1.38 -13.49
CA ASP A 88 6.23 -0.19 -13.58
C ASP A 88 7.61 -0.42 -12.91
N GLY A 89 7.91 -1.64 -12.44
CA GLY A 89 9.23 -2.01 -11.92
C GLY A 89 9.61 -1.35 -10.58
N LEU A 90 8.61 -0.95 -9.79
CA LEU A 90 8.82 -0.33 -8.48
C LEU A 90 9.24 -1.37 -7.41
N PRO A 91 9.80 -0.93 -6.26
CA PRO A 91 10.26 -1.84 -5.21
C PRO A 91 9.19 -2.87 -4.80
N ALA A 92 9.57 -4.14 -4.71
CA ALA A 92 8.60 -5.20 -4.45
C ALA A 92 7.94 -5.05 -3.07
N PHE A 93 6.61 -5.10 -3.03
CA PHE A 93 5.80 -5.21 -1.83
C PHE A 93 4.85 -6.39 -1.96
N ASP A 94 4.60 -7.11 -0.85
CA ASP A 94 3.52 -8.09 -0.79
C ASP A 94 2.17 -7.38 -0.70
N TRP A 95 1.53 -7.20 -1.85
CA TRP A 95 0.23 -6.52 -1.96
C TRP A 95 -0.91 -7.27 -1.27
N ALA A 96 -0.80 -8.58 -1.06
CA ALA A 96 -1.77 -9.34 -0.27
C ALA A 96 -1.62 -9.03 1.23
N ALA A 97 -0.37 -8.90 1.70
CA ALA A 97 -0.11 -8.42 3.07
C ALA A 97 -0.58 -6.97 3.27
N VAL A 98 -0.37 -6.08 2.29
CA VAL A 98 -0.90 -4.71 2.31
C VAL A 98 -2.42 -4.72 2.43
N GLU A 99 -3.11 -5.52 1.62
CA GLU A 99 -4.56 -5.66 1.69
C GLU A 99 -5.02 -6.13 3.09
N GLY A 100 -4.38 -7.17 3.64
CA GLY A 100 -4.70 -7.70 4.97
C GLY A 100 -4.49 -6.68 6.08
N ALA A 101 -3.39 -5.92 6.04
CA ALA A 101 -3.11 -4.86 7.00
C ALA A 101 -4.17 -3.74 6.94
N LEU A 102 -4.53 -3.29 5.73
CA LEU A 102 -5.56 -2.26 5.53
C LEU A 102 -6.96 -2.75 5.93
N ALA A 103 -7.30 -4.01 5.66
CA ALA A 103 -8.56 -4.60 6.09
C ALA A 103 -8.68 -4.64 7.63
N THR A 104 -7.58 -4.91 8.35
CA THR A 104 -7.54 -4.96 9.82
C THR A 104 -7.93 -3.62 10.45
N VAL A 105 -7.57 -2.50 9.81
CA VAL A 105 -7.91 -1.14 10.25
C VAL A 105 -9.18 -0.59 9.58
N ARG A 106 -9.97 -1.45 8.91
CA ARG A 106 -11.22 -1.10 8.21
C ARG A 106 -11.04 -0.06 7.10
N ALA A 107 -9.85 -0.02 6.51
CA ALA A 107 -9.52 0.88 5.41
C ALA A 107 -10.09 0.42 4.06
N LEU A 108 -10.43 -0.86 3.91
CA LEU A 108 -11.01 -1.47 2.70
C LEU A 108 -12.49 -1.78 2.87
#